data_AF-A0A9Q3J726-F1
#
_entry.id   AF-A0A9Q3J726-F1
#
_cell.length_a   1.000
_cell.length_b   1.000
_cell.length_c   1.000
_cell.angle_alpha   90.00
_cell.angle_beta   90.00
_cell.angle_gamma   90.00
#
_symmetry.space_group_name_H-M   'P 1'
#
loop_
_entity.id
_entity.type
_entity.pdbx_description
1 polymer ?
#
loop_
_entity_poly.entity_id
_entity_poly.type
_entity_poly.pdbx_seq_one_letter_code
_entity_poly.pdbx_strand_id
1 'polypeptide(L)'
;MIEKEAVPTSPHPEQLSIFSQRFSNSEQVESAITNYVPALVPLDTIETLRGLQVSLSKLGIIRWAPNIDKQPDSLSNEACRISALKTFRKLVIGGAYVFMNIRMGYVNDLDLLTKTYDHYVHFYMAGIDRKEVNEKGTRQKKKERDALQKGRERLRDLQYKFAIRNDFPKQYQRILKPVQAHSDEEFYEEKEIYIA
;
A
#
# COMPACT_ATOMS: atom_id res chain seq x y z
N MET A 1 21.42 -38.86 3.21
CA MET A 1 22.52 -37.87 3.28
C MET A 1 21.86 -36.53 3.53
N ILE A 2 22.06 -35.95 4.72
CA ILE A 2 21.49 -34.65 5.10
C ILE A 2 22.44 -33.59 4.54
N GLU A 3 21.94 -32.71 3.67
CA GLU A 3 22.69 -31.52 3.24
C GLU A 3 23.06 -30.73 4.48
N LYS A 4 24.37 -30.55 4.71
CA LYS A 4 24.86 -29.63 5.73
C LYS A 4 24.32 -28.25 5.36
N GLU A 5 23.45 -27.71 6.21
CA GLU A 5 23.01 -26.31 6.12
C GLU A 5 24.23 -25.42 5.88
N ALA A 6 24.17 -24.61 4.82
CA ALA A 6 25.25 -23.75 4.41
C ALA A 6 25.60 -22.81 5.56
N VAL A 7 26.78 -23.00 6.16
CA VAL A 7 27.33 -22.07 7.16
C VAL A 7 27.34 -20.67 6.52
N PRO A 8 26.71 -19.66 7.14
CA PRO A 8 26.70 -18.30 6.59
C PRO A 8 28.14 -17.85 6.32
N THR A 9 28.40 -17.41 5.09
CA THR A 9 29.71 -16.86 4.73
C THR A 9 29.99 -15.65 5.62
N SER A 10 31.22 -15.59 6.18
CA SER A 10 31.60 -14.48 7.05
C SER A 10 31.35 -13.14 6.36
N PRO A 11 30.71 -12.18 7.04
CA PRO A 11 30.41 -10.88 6.45
C PRO A 11 31.70 -10.16 6.04
N HIS A 12 31.61 -9.35 4.98
CA HIS A 12 32.76 -8.60 4.48
C HIS A 12 33.26 -7.63 5.58
N PRO A 13 34.57 -7.47 5.79
CA PRO A 13 35.12 -6.64 6.88
C PRO A 13 34.61 -5.20 6.87
N GLU A 14 34.27 -4.66 5.70
CA GLU A 14 33.67 -3.35 5.57
C GLU A 14 32.25 -3.27 6.17
N GLN A 15 31.45 -4.35 6.07
CA GLN A 15 30.13 -4.43 6.69
C GLN A 15 30.24 -4.47 8.22
N LEU A 16 31.25 -5.19 8.75
CA LEU A 16 31.53 -5.23 10.19
C LEU A 16 31.99 -3.87 10.71
N SER A 17 32.79 -3.16 9.93
CA SER A 17 33.23 -1.79 10.24
C SER A 17 32.03 -0.84 10.31
N ILE A 18 31.18 -0.83 9.29
CA ILE A 18 29.97 0.01 9.23
C ILE A 18 29.01 -0.33 10.37
N PHE A 19 28.81 -1.61 10.68
CA PHE A 19 27.95 -2.04 11.78
C PHE A 19 28.47 -1.55 13.14
N SER A 20 29.77 -1.73 13.38
CA SER A 20 30.41 -1.32 14.65
C SER A 20 30.50 0.20 14.80
N GLN A 21 30.63 0.93 13.69
CA GLN A 21 30.56 2.40 13.68
C GLN A 21 29.14 2.90 13.99
N ARG A 22 28.12 2.15 13.57
CA ARG A 22 26.71 2.52 13.72
C ARG A 22 26.13 2.13 15.08
N PHE A 23 26.60 1.04 15.67
CA PHE A 23 26.14 0.53 16.97
C PHE A 23 27.34 0.26 17.85
N SER A 24 27.50 1.07 18.90
CA SER A 24 28.59 0.94 19.85
C SER A 24 28.24 0.05 21.05
N ASN A 25 26.96 -0.23 21.28
CA ASN A 25 26.51 -1.14 22.34
C ASN A 25 25.19 -1.84 21.97
N SER A 26 24.84 -2.89 22.74
CA SER A 26 23.63 -3.68 22.53
C SER A 26 22.34 -2.88 22.76
N GLU A 27 22.34 -1.92 23.68
CA GLU A 27 21.19 -1.04 23.94
C GLU A 27 20.85 -0.15 22.73
N GLN A 28 21.86 0.27 21.95
CA GLN A 28 21.66 1.01 20.71
C GLN A 28 21.05 0.14 19.60
N VAL A 29 21.37 -1.16 19.60
CA VAL A 29 20.74 -2.14 18.70
C VAL A 29 19.28 -2.34 19.10
N GLU A 30 19.01 -2.62 20.37
CA GLU A 30 17.65 -2.80 20.92
C GLU A 30 16.80 -1.54 20.74
N SER A 31 17.35 -0.37 21.05
CA SER A 31 16.66 0.89 20.88
C SER A 31 16.38 1.19 19.40
N ALA A 32 17.27 0.86 18.47
CA ALA A 32 17.00 0.98 17.03
C ALA A 32 15.93 -0.01 16.55
N ILE A 33 15.90 -1.22 17.10
CA ILE A 33 14.83 -2.20 16.88
C ILE A 33 13.49 -1.68 17.41
N THR A 34 13.46 -0.93 18.51
CA THR A 34 12.21 -0.36 19.05
C THR A 34 11.80 0.98 18.44
N ASN A 35 12.76 1.85 18.10
CA ASN A 35 12.52 3.24 17.68
C ASN A 35 12.50 3.43 16.17
N TYR A 36 13.08 2.49 15.40
CA TYR A 36 13.13 2.57 13.94
C TYR A 36 12.59 1.29 13.32
N VAL A 37 11.27 1.10 13.45
CA VAL A 37 10.55 0.06 12.73
C VAL A 37 9.65 0.74 11.70
N PRO A 38 10.06 0.89 10.43
CA PRO A 38 9.06 0.72 9.39
C PRO A 38 8.53 -0.70 9.59
N ALA A 39 7.25 -0.83 9.99
CA ALA A 39 6.58 -2.07 10.40
C ALA A 39 7.27 -3.33 9.84
N LEU A 40 8.24 -3.87 10.58
CA LEU A 40 9.01 -5.02 10.14
C LEU A 40 8.01 -6.16 10.04
N VAL A 41 7.89 -6.74 8.85
CA VAL A 41 6.97 -7.86 8.62
C VAL A 41 7.41 -8.99 9.55
N PRO A 42 6.56 -9.47 10.46
CA PRO A 42 6.94 -10.54 11.40
C PRO A 42 7.47 -11.75 10.63
N LEU A 43 8.51 -12.41 11.16
CA LEU A 43 9.11 -13.60 10.52
C LEU A 43 8.05 -14.68 10.22
N ASP A 44 7.11 -14.87 11.16
CA ASP A 44 5.96 -15.77 11.02
C ASP A 44 5.06 -15.39 9.83
N THR A 45 4.91 -14.10 9.55
CA THR A 45 4.18 -13.62 8.36
C THR A 45 4.95 -13.97 7.07
N ILE A 46 6.28 -13.86 7.07
CA ILE A 46 7.13 -14.22 5.91
C ILE A 46 7.05 -15.72 5.63
N GLU A 47 7.17 -16.56 6.67
CA GLU A 47 7.05 -18.01 6.55
C GLU A 47 5.66 -18.43 6.10
N THR A 48 4.61 -17.79 6.65
CA THR A 48 3.23 -17.99 6.24
C THR A 48 3.02 -17.66 4.76
N LEU A 49 3.56 -16.54 4.28
CA LEU A 49 3.48 -16.15 2.87
C LEU A 49 4.19 -17.15 1.95
N ARG A 50 5.38 -17.62 2.34
CA ARG A 50 6.13 -18.63 1.58
C ARG A 50 5.33 -19.94 1.49
N GLY A 51 4.78 -20.42 2.60
CA GLY A 51 3.96 -21.63 2.62
C GLY A 51 2.69 -21.51 1.79
N LEU A 52 2.07 -20.33 1.77
CA LEU A 52 0.91 -20.04 0.93
C LEU A 52 1.27 -20.05 -0.55
N GLN A 53 2.36 -19.40 -0.96
CA GLN A 53 2.82 -19.40 -2.34
C GLN A 53 3.05 -20.83 -2.85
N VAL A 54 3.72 -21.67 -2.07
CA VAL A 54 3.93 -23.09 -2.41
C VAL A 54 2.60 -23.84 -2.56
N SER A 55 1.66 -23.60 -1.66
CA SER A 55 0.33 -24.24 -1.69
C SER A 55 -0.47 -23.83 -2.92
N LEU A 56 -0.42 -22.56 -3.31
CA LEU A 56 -1.09 -22.03 -4.50
C LEU A 56 -0.47 -22.56 -5.80
N SER A 57 0.86 -22.65 -5.86
CA SER A 57 1.57 -23.25 -7.00
C SER A 57 1.19 -24.72 -7.20
N LYS A 58 1.00 -25.50 -6.12
CA LYS A 58 0.50 -26.87 -6.20
C LYS A 58 -0.92 -26.98 -6.77
N LEU A 59 -1.71 -25.91 -6.67
CA LEU A 59 -3.05 -25.80 -7.25
C LEU A 59 -3.03 -25.19 -8.67
N GLY A 60 -1.84 -24.99 -9.26
CA GLY A 60 -1.67 -24.38 -10.59
C GLY A 60 -1.85 -22.85 -10.61
N ILE A 61 -1.99 -22.21 -9.46
CA ILE A 61 -2.16 -20.76 -9.33
C ILE A 61 -0.79 -20.12 -9.14
N ILE A 62 -0.11 -19.88 -10.27
CA ILE A 62 1.21 -19.24 -10.30
C ILE A 62 1.09 -17.71 -10.14
N ARG A 63 -0.05 -17.16 -10.60
CA ARG A 63 -0.37 -15.73 -10.52
C ARG A 63 -1.82 -15.60 -10.09
N TRP A 64 -2.07 -14.72 -9.11
CA TRP A 64 -3.43 -14.28 -8.83
C TRP A 64 -3.90 -13.37 -9.96
N ALA A 65 -4.81 -13.87 -10.80
CA ALA A 65 -5.32 -13.18 -11.97
C ALA A 65 -6.79 -13.58 -12.22
N PRO A 66 -7.73 -13.02 -11.44
CA PRO A 66 -9.16 -13.21 -11.70
C PRO A 66 -9.50 -12.74 -13.10
N ASN A 67 -10.31 -13.53 -13.81
CA ASN A 67 -10.79 -13.19 -15.13
C ASN A 67 -12.07 -12.38 -14.99
N ILE A 68 -12.00 -11.10 -15.37
CA ILE A 68 -13.10 -10.14 -15.26
C ILE A 68 -14.20 -10.39 -16.33
N ASP A 69 -13.84 -11.00 -17.46
CA ASP A 69 -14.74 -11.29 -18.57
C ASP A 69 -15.62 -12.52 -18.31
N LYS A 70 -15.17 -13.41 -17.41
CA LYS A 70 -15.91 -14.60 -17.00
C LYS A 70 -16.81 -14.30 -15.80
N GLN A 71 -17.84 -15.13 -15.64
CA GLN A 71 -18.70 -15.04 -14.47
C GLN A 71 -17.89 -15.24 -13.16
N PRO A 72 -18.29 -14.57 -12.06
CA PRO A 72 -17.59 -14.65 -10.79
C PRO A 72 -17.45 -16.07 -10.22
N ASP A 73 -18.43 -16.93 -10.52
CA ASP A 73 -18.52 -18.33 -10.09
C ASP A 73 -17.75 -19.31 -11.01
N SER A 74 -17.08 -18.83 -12.06
CA SER A 74 -16.23 -19.68 -12.87
C SER A 74 -15.10 -20.29 -12.04
N LEU A 75 -14.73 -21.54 -12.31
CA LEU A 75 -13.75 -22.30 -11.52
C LEU A 75 -12.44 -21.53 -11.25
N SER A 76 -11.94 -20.80 -12.24
CA SER A 76 -10.72 -20.00 -12.11
C SER A 76 -10.90 -18.79 -11.19
N ASN A 77 -12.06 -18.13 -11.24
CA ASN A 77 -12.38 -16.99 -10.39
C ASN A 77 -12.64 -17.44 -8.96
N GLU A 78 -13.34 -18.57 -8.79
CA GLU A 78 -13.54 -19.22 -7.50
C GLU A 78 -12.19 -19.58 -6.85
N ALA A 79 -11.28 -20.18 -7.63
CA ALA A 79 -9.94 -20.50 -7.18
C ALA A 79 -9.18 -19.24 -6.73
N CYS A 80 -9.25 -18.14 -7.50
CA CYS A 80 -8.63 -16.85 -7.14
C CYS A 80 -9.25 -16.25 -5.87
N ARG A 81 -10.58 -16.36 -5.70
CA ARG A 81 -11.31 -15.88 -4.53
C ARG A 81 -10.94 -16.66 -3.28
N ILE A 82 -11.05 -17.98 -3.32
CA ILE A 82 -10.69 -18.86 -2.21
C ILE A 82 -9.23 -18.61 -1.80
N SER A 83 -8.34 -18.47 -2.77
CA SER A 83 -6.91 -18.18 -2.53
C SER A 83 -6.70 -16.85 -1.83
N ALA A 84 -7.35 -15.78 -2.30
CA ALA A 84 -7.27 -14.47 -1.70
C ALA A 84 -7.85 -14.45 -0.28
N LEU A 85 -9.04 -15.02 -0.07
CA LEU A 85 -9.69 -15.05 1.23
C LEU A 85 -8.90 -15.87 2.25
N LYS A 86 -8.40 -17.05 1.86
CA LYS A 86 -7.54 -17.87 2.74
C LYS A 86 -6.26 -17.13 3.12
N THR A 87 -5.63 -16.45 2.15
CA THR A 87 -4.41 -15.68 2.38
C THR A 87 -4.67 -14.50 3.30
N PHE A 88 -5.70 -13.70 3.01
CA PHE A 88 -6.09 -12.56 3.82
C PHE A 88 -6.34 -12.96 5.27
N ARG A 89 -7.14 -14.01 5.50
CA ARG A 89 -7.43 -14.50 6.85
C ARG A 89 -6.18 -14.92 7.61
N LYS A 90 -5.31 -15.70 6.97
CA LYS A 90 -4.04 -16.12 7.59
C LYS A 90 -3.14 -14.92 7.92
N LEU A 91 -3.04 -13.96 7.02
CA LEU A 91 -2.25 -12.74 7.24
C LEU A 91 -2.79 -11.93 8.43
N VAL A 92 -4.10 -11.68 8.47
CA VAL A 92 -4.72 -10.93 9.56
C VAL A 92 -4.57 -11.65 10.91
N ILE A 93 -4.74 -12.98 10.94
CA ILE A 93 -4.51 -13.78 12.15
C ILE A 93 -3.03 -13.73 12.58
N GLY A 94 -2.10 -13.75 11.63
CA GLY A 94 -0.66 -13.59 11.86
C GLY A 94 -0.23 -12.17 12.22
N GLY A 95 -1.16 -11.25 12.50
CA GLY A 95 -0.85 -9.87 12.89
C GLY A 95 -0.45 -8.95 11.74
N ALA A 96 -0.57 -9.40 10.48
CA ALA A 96 -0.46 -8.48 9.36
C ALA A 96 -1.63 -7.49 9.38
N TYR A 97 -1.38 -6.25 8.95
CA TYR A 97 -2.39 -5.18 8.90
C TYR A 97 -2.94 -4.71 10.26
N VAL A 98 -2.26 -4.97 11.38
CA VAL A 98 -2.64 -4.41 12.70
C VAL A 98 -2.79 -2.89 12.66
N PHE A 99 -1.94 -2.20 11.90
CA PHE A 99 -2.01 -0.75 11.66
C PHE A 99 -3.31 -0.28 10.98
N MET A 100 -4.05 -1.18 10.33
CA MET A 100 -5.34 -0.88 9.69
C MET A 100 -6.54 -1.02 10.65
N ASN A 101 -6.30 -1.38 11.91
CA ASN A 101 -7.33 -1.53 12.95
C ASN A 101 -8.48 -2.48 12.53
N ILE A 102 -8.12 -3.65 11.99
CA ILE A 102 -9.09 -4.63 11.51
C ILE A 102 -9.85 -5.22 12.70
N ARG A 103 -11.18 -5.19 12.61
CA ARG A 103 -12.05 -5.85 13.60
C ARG A 103 -12.00 -7.37 13.42
N MET A 104 -11.29 -8.04 14.31
CA MET A 104 -11.05 -9.49 14.25
C MET A 104 -12.34 -10.33 14.20
N GLY A 105 -13.46 -9.83 14.73
CA GLY A 105 -14.76 -10.51 14.68
C GLY A 105 -15.26 -10.81 13.26
N TYR A 106 -14.89 -9.99 12.27
CA TYR A 106 -15.32 -10.19 10.87
C TYR A 106 -14.36 -11.04 10.04
N VAL A 107 -13.19 -11.40 10.56
CA VAL A 107 -12.17 -12.17 9.81
C VAL A 107 -12.65 -13.58 9.47
N ASN A 108 -13.59 -14.10 10.25
CA ASN A 108 -14.19 -15.41 10.01
C ASN A 108 -15.57 -15.34 9.33
N ASP A 109 -16.08 -14.14 9.05
CA ASP A 109 -17.32 -13.94 8.30
C ASP A 109 -17.06 -14.13 6.80
N LEU A 110 -17.13 -15.39 6.35
CA LEU A 110 -16.85 -15.75 4.97
C LEU A 110 -17.85 -15.16 3.97
N ASP A 111 -19.10 -14.96 4.37
CA ASP A 111 -20.12 -14.36 3.50
C ASP A 111 -19.80 -12.88 3.22
N LEU A 112 -19.49 -12.13 4.28
CA LEU A 112 -19.05 -10.74 4.14
C LEU A 112 -17.77 -10.62 3.30
N LEU A 113 -16.78 -11.47 3.58
CA LEU A 113 -15.52 -11.48 2.83
C LEU A 113 -15.72 -11.84 1.35
N THR A 114 -16.61 -12.79 1.05
CA THR A 114 -16.96 -13.18 -0.32
C THR A 114 -17.62 -12.03 -1.06
N LYS A 115 -18.64 -11.39 -0.46
CA LYS A 115 -19.32 -10.22 -1.04
C LYS A 115 -18.36 -9.06 -1.28
N THR A 116 -17.47 -8.81 -0.33
CA THR A 116 -16.48 -7.73 -0.42
C THR A 116 -15.48 -8.01 -1.53
N TYR A 117 -15.01 -9.25 -1.64
CA TYR A 117 -14.13 -9.69 -2.73
C TYR A 117 -14.82 -9.53 -4.09
N ASP A 118 -16.03 -10.04 -4.25
CA ASP A 118 -16.76 -10.00 -5.51
C ASP A 118 -17.03 -8.56 -5.95
N HIS A 119 -17.43 -7.69 -5.02
CA HIS A 119 -17.58 -6.26 -5.29
C HIS A 119 -16.24 -5.62 -5.69
N TYR A 120 -15.14 -5.94 -5.00
CA TYR A 120 -13.83 -5.38 -5.34
C TYR A 120 -13.37 -5.81 -6.73
N VAL A 121 -13.43 -7.10 -7.06
CA VAL A 121 -12.91 -7.64 -8.32
C VAL A 121 -13.87 -7.41 -9.48
N HIS A 122 -15.12 -7.86 -9.35
CA HIS A 122 -16.06 -7.90 -10.48
C HIS A 122 -16.89 -6.63 -10.66
N PHE A 123 -16.87 -5.70 -9.69
CA PHE A 123 -17.47 -4.38 -9.85
C PHE A 123 -16.43 -3.27 -9.93
N TYR A 124 -15.60 -3.08 -8.90
CA TYR A 124 -14.66 -1.96 -8.86
C TYR A 124 -13.51 -2.12 -9.87
N MET A 125 -12.78 -3.25 -9.83
CA MET A 125 -11.68 -3.50 -10.76
C MET A 125 -12.18 -3.66 -12.19
N ALA A 126 -13.32 -4.31 -12.40
CA ALA A 126 -13.98 -4.37 -13.70
C ALA A 126 -14.35 -2.98 -14.25
N GLY A 127 -14.85 -2.08 -13.39
CA GLY A 127 -15.16 -0.70 -13.78
C GLY A 127 -13.91 0.11 -14.13
N ILE A 128 -12.76 -0.19 -13.53
CA ILE A 128 -11.47 0.39 -13.91
C ILE A 128 -11.04 -0.16 -15.27
N ASP A 129 -11.09 -1.47 -15.45
CA ASP A 129 -10.65 -2.14 -16.67
C ASP A 129 -11.44 -1.66 -17.89
N ARG A 130 -12.78 -1.60 -17.80
CA ARG A 130 -13.63 -1.06 -18.88
C ARG A 130 -13.26 0.38 -19.26
N LYS A 131 -12.85 1.21 -18.29
CA LYS A 131 -12.42 2.59 -18.58
C LYS A 131 -11.08 2.61 -19.30
N GLU A 132 -10.14 1.76 -18.90
CA GLU A 132 -8.83 1.62 -19.55
C GLU A 132 -8.93 1.04 -20.96
N VAL A 133 -9.87 0.13 -21.21
CA VAL A 133 -10.17 -0.39 -22.56
C VAL A 133 -10.69 0.72 -23.47
N ASN A 134 -11.54 1.60 -22.95
CA ASN A 134 -12.11 2.71 -23.72
C ASN A 134 -11.10 3.83 -23.99
N GLU A 135 -10.35 4.25 -22.96
CA GLU A 135 -9.30 5.25 -23.08
C GLU A 135 -8.08 4.80 -22.25
N LYS A 136 -7.01 4.47 -22.96
CA LYS A 136 -5.78 4.01 -22.32
C LYS A 136 -5.14 5.13 -21.50
N GLY A 137 -4.80 4.83 -20.25
CA GLY A 137 -4.10 5.75 -19.35
C GLY A 137 -5.03 6.67 -18.55
N THR A 138 -6.35 6.55 -18.66
CA THR A 138 -7.29 7.38 -17.90
C THR A 138 -7.10 7.25 -16.38
N ARG A 139 -6.77 6.06 -15.87
CA ARG A 139 -6.47 5.86 -14.43
C ARG A 139 -5.19 6.59 -14.03
N GLN A 140 -4.17 6.59 -14.88
CA GLN A 140 -2.91 7.25 -14.60
C GLN A 140 -3.10 8.76 -14.57
N LYS A 141 -3.71 9.34 -15.61
CA LYS A 141 -4.09 10.76 -15.66
C LYS A 141 -4.93 11.17 -14.44
N LYS A 142 -5.90 10.33 -14.05
CA LYS A 142 -6.73 10.58 -12.87
C LYS A 142 -5.91 10.56 -11.58
N LYS A 143 -5.00 9.60 -11.40
CA LYS A 143 -4.11 9.54 -10.22
C LYS A 143 -3.23 10.78 -10.12
N GLU A 144 -2.65 11.22 -11.23
CA GLU A 144 -1.82 12.42 -11.29
C GLU A 144 -2.62 13.66 -10.90
N ARG A 145 -3.79 13.85 -11.51
CA ARG A 145 -4.71 14.94 -11.14
C ARG A 145 -5.14 14.89 -9.67
N ASP A 146 -5.49 13.71 -9.15
CA ASP A 146 -5.90 13.54 -7.76
C ASP A 146 -4.72 13.79 -6.79
N ALA A 147 -3.48 13.49 -7.20
CA ALA A 147 -2.27 13.81 -6.44
C ALA A 147 -2.00 15.32 -6.39
N LEU A 148 -2.12 16.01 -7.52
CA LEU A 148 -2.02 17.47 -7.61
C LEU A 148 -3.05 18.15 -6.71
N GLN A 149 -4.32 17.75 -6.83
CA GLN A 149 -5.41 18.27 -6.00
C GLN A 149 -5.15 18.09 -4.51
N LYS A 150 -4.65 16.91 -4.08
CA LYS A 150 -4.26 16.68 -2.68
C LYS A 150 -3.07 17.55 -2.25
N GLY A 151 -2.13 17.83 -3.15
CA GLY A 151 -1.04 18.78 -2.92
C GLY A 151 -1.57 20.17 -2.61
N ARG A 152 -2.47 20.68 -3.45
CA ARG A 152 -3.14 21.98 -3.25
C ARG A 152 -3.90 22.04 -1.93
N GLU A 153 -4.63 20.99 -1.56
CA GLU A 153 -5.35 20.92 -0.29
C GLU A 153 -4.41 20.98 0.92
N ARG A 154 -3.28 20.28 0.86
CA ARG A 154 -2.25 20.33 1.92
C ARG A 154 -1.64 21.72 2.04
N LEU A 155 -1.31 22.36 0.92
CA LEU A 155 -0.73 23.70 0.91
C LEU A 155 -1.72 24.72 1.47
N ARG A 156 -2.98 24.68 1.02
CA ARG A 156 -4.07 25.48 1.58
C ARG A 156 -4.15 25.33 3.09
N ASP A 157 -4.19 24.09 3.60
CA ASP A 157 -4.32 23.83 5.03
C ASP A 157 -3.12 24.36 5.84
N LEU A 158 -1.91 24.24 5.29
CA LEU A 158 -0.70 24.77 5.90
C LEU A 158 -0.71 26.30 5.94
N GLN A 159 -0.99 26.95 4.81
CA GLN A 159 -1.02 28.41 4.71
C GLN A 159 -2.15 29.01 5.56
N TYR A 160 -3.33 28.40 5.56
CA TYR A 160 -4.45 28.84 6.40
C TYR A 160 -4.11 28.70 7.89
N LYS A 161 -3.53 27.57 8.32
CA LYS A 161 -3.06 27.38 9.71
C LYS A 161 -1.98 28.40 10.09
N PHE A 162 -1.07 28.71 9.18
CA PHE A 162 -0.05 29.74 9.38
C PHE A 162 -0.66 31.12 9.56
N ALA A 163 -1.60 31.53 8.69
CA ALA A 163 -2.26 32.83 8.78
C ALA A 163 -3.08 33.00 10.08
N ILE A 164 -3.73 31.93 10.55
CA ILE A 164 -4.42 31.92 11.83
C ILE A 164 -3.42 32.06 12.99
N ARG A 165 -2.30 31.34 12.96
CA ARG A 165 -1.29 31.37 14.01
C ARG A 165 -0.60 32.74 14.16
N ASN A 166 -0.50 33.49 13.07
CA ASN A 166 0.13 34.81 13.05
C ASN A 166 -0.88 35.97 13.07
N ASP A 167 -2.15 35.70 13.41
CA ASP A 167 -3.21 36.72 13.54
C ASP A 167 -3.40 37.62 12.31
N PHE A 168 -3.25 37.05 11.11
CA PHE A 168 -3.44 37.81 9.87
C PHE A 168 -4.87 38.34 9.75
N PRO A 169 -5.09 39.49 9.09
CA PRO A 169 -6.44 40.05 8.97
C PRO A 169 -7.43 39.06 8.37
N LYS A 170 -8.68 39.07 8.84
CA LYS A 170 -9.75 38.14 8.42
C LYS A 170 -9.97 38.12 6.90
N GLN A 171 -9.68 39.23 6.21
CA GLN A 171 -9.73 39.29 4.76
C GLN A 171 -8.72 38.34 4.09
N TYR A 172 -7.47 38.30 4.57
CA TYR A 172 -6.44 37.38 4.08
C TYR A 172 -6.78 35.93 4.39
N GLN A 173 -7.25 35.64 5.60
CA GLN A 173 -7.69 34.28 5.97
C GLN A 173 -8.82 33.77 5.05
N ARG A 174 -9.71 34.66 4.62
CA ARG A 174 -10.80 34.34 3.68
C ARG A 174 -10.27 34.03 2.28
N ILE A 175 -9.26 34.76 1.82
CA ILE A 175 -8.62 34.56 0.51
C ILE A 175 -7.89 33.21 0.48
N LEU A 176 -7.28 32.78 1.59
CA LEU A 176 -6.56 31.50 1.67
C LEU A 176 -7.47 30.27 1.83
N LYS A 177 -8.79 30.45 1.98
CA LYS A 177 -9.74 29.35 2.26
C LYS A 177 -10.05 28.46 1.04
N PRO A 178 -10.17 28.97 -0.21
CA PRO A 178 -10.39 28.15 -1.39
C PRO A 178 -9.12 27.39 -1.81
N VAL A 179 -9.24 26.13 -2.25
CA VAL A 179 -8.09 25.34 -2.74
C VAL A 179 -7.45 25.95 -3.99
N GLN A 180 -8.27 26.59 -4.83
CA GLN A 180 -7.79 27.14 -6.12
C GLN A 180 -6.96 28.41 -5.97
N ALA A 181 -6.83 28.95 -4.75
CA ALA A 181 -5.98 30.10 -4.46
C ALA A 181 -4.51 29.72 -4.16
N HIS A 182 -4.13 28.44 -4.32
CA HIS A 182 -2.83 27.88 -3.90
C HIS A 182 -2.11 27.14 -5.06
N SER A 183 -2.13 27.71 -6.27
CA SER A 183 -1.70 27.05 -7.52
C SER A 183 -0.62 27.86 -8.24
N ASP A 184 0.57 28.01 -7.65
CA ASP A 184 1.62 28.84 -8.27
C ASP A 184 2.69 28.03 -9.04
N GLU A 185 2.65 26.69 -9.03
CA GLU A 185 3.73 25.85 -9.61
C GLU A 185 3.23 24.64 -10.45
N GLU A 186 2.07 24.72 -11.10
CA GLU A 186 1.63 23.63 -11.99
C GLU A 186 2.13 23.82 -13.42
N PHE A 187 3.27 23.21 -13.74
CA PHE A 187 3.78 23.11 -15.10
C PHE A 187 3.02 22.01 -15.88
N TYR A 188 2.35 22.39 -16.96
CA TYR A 188 1.68 21.47 -17.88
C TYR A 188 2.65 21.09 -19.00
N GLU A 189 3.35 19.97 -18.84
CA GLU A 189 4.41 19.51 -19.77
C GLU A 189 3.94 19.40 -21.23
N GLU A 190 2.73 18.92 -21.48
CA GLU A 190 2.18 18.75 -22.83
C GLU A 190 1.99 20.07 -23.61
N LYS A 191 1.92 21.22 -22.92
CA LYS A 191 1.78 22.55 -23.54
C LYS A 191 2.86 23.53 -23.11
N GLU A 192 3.83 23.08 -22.30
CA GLU A 192 4.91 23.89 -21.73
C GLU A 192 4.44 25.20 -21.06
N ILE A 193 3.27 25.18 -20.40
CA ILE A 193 2.71 26.36 -19.72
C ILE A 193 2.51 26.13 -18.23
N TYR A 194 2.71 27.17 -17.43
CA TYR A 194 2.27 27.19 -16.04
C TYR A 194 0.77 27.49 -15.99
N ILE A 195 0.01 26.64 -15.31
CA ILE A 195 -1.42 26.84 -15.09
C ILE A 195 -1.58 27.79 -13.90
N ALA A 196 -1.97 29.03 -14.22
CA ALA A 196 -2.46 30.03 -13.27
C ALA A 196 -3.95 29.83 -12.96
#